data_AF-A0A7X9R097-F1
#
_entry.id   AF-A0A7X9R097-F1
#
_cell.length_a   1.000
_cell.length_b   1.000
_cell.length_c   1.000
_cell.angle_alpha   90.00
_cell.angle_beta   90.00
_cell.angle_gamma   90.00
#
_symmetry.space_group_name_H-M   'P 1'
#
loop_
_entity.id
_entity.type
_entity.pdbx_description
1 polymer ?
#
loop_
_entity_poly.entity_id
_entity_poly.type
_entity_poly.pdbx_seq_one_letter_code
_entity_poly.pdbx_strand_id
1 'polypeptide(L)' 'MRAALCNTLFTVFGHRICCGRIPEWTAYVGQEWDTYHVAPWNLYNVIWRIQNWIRGGVD' A
#
# COMPACT_ATOMS: atom_id res chain seq x y z
N MET A 1 18.83 -1.05 -6.34
CA MET A 1 18.44 -0.32 -5.11
C MET A 1 16.98 -0.52 -4.74
N ARG A 2 16.02 -0.33 -5.67
CA ARG A 2 14.60 -0.60 -5.42
C ARG A 2 14.33 -2.01 -4.87
N ALA A 3 14.90 -3.04 -5.50
CA ALA A 3 14.72 -4.43 -5.07
C ALA A 3 15.23 -4.69 -3.64
N ALA A 4 16.43 -4.22 -3.31
CA ALA A 4 16.98 -4.33 -1.96
C ALA A 4 16.08 -3.67 -0.91
N LEU A 5 15.59 -2.45 -1.16
CA LEU A 5 14.68 -1.76 -0.25
C LEU A 5 13.34 -2.49 -0.12
N CYS A 6 12.76 -2.96 -1.22
CA CYS A 6 11.51 -3.72 -1.20
C CYS A 6 11.66 -5.03 -0.44
N ASN A 7 12.78 -5.74 -0.62
CA ASN A 7 13.13 -6.95 0.12
C ASN A 7 13.33 -6.70 1.61
N THR A 8 13.95 -5.59 2.01
CA THR A 8 14.05 -5.19 3.43
C THR A 8 12.68 -4.89 4.02
N LEU A 9 11.85 -4.09 3.33
CA LEU A 9 10.50 -3.78 3.78
C LEU A 9 9.63 -5.04 3.87
N PHE A 10 9.75 -5.94 2.90
CA PHE A 10 9.07 -7.23 2.93
C PHE A 10 9.55 -8.10 4.09
N THR A 11 10.85 -8.10 4.40
CA THR A 11 11.39 -8.82 5.57
C THR A 11 10.82 -8.28 6.88
N VAL A 12 10.70 -6.96 7.02
CA VAL A 12 10.25 -6.31 8.25
C VAL A 12 8.73 -6.47 8.47
N PHE A 13 7.94 -6.24 7.43
CA PHE A 13 6.48 -6.24 7.53
C PHE A 13 5.83 -7.56 7.11
N GLY A 14 6.59 -8.44 6.44
CA GLY A 14 6.21 -9.80 6.07
C GLY A 14 4.90 -9.88 5.28
N HIS A 15 4.09 -10.86 5.67
CA HIS A 15 2.76 -11.10 5.10
C HIS A 15 1.82 -9.90 5.22
N ARG A 16 2.09 -8.89 6.06
CA ARG A 16 1.25 -7.69 6.14
C ARG A 16 1.36 -6.81 4.88
N ILE A 17 2.45 -6.89 4.13
CA ILE A 17 2.57 -6.20 2.83
C ILE A 17 1.90 -6.99 1.71
N CYS A 18 1.97 -8.32 1.72
CA CYS A 18 1.36 -9.17 0.68
C CYS A 18 -0.14 -9.41 0.90
N CYS A 19 -0.54 -9.68 2.14
CA CYS A 19 -1.87 -10.16 2.53
C CYS A 19 -2.55 -9.26 3.57
N GLY A 20 -1.87 -8.21 4.05
CA GLY A 20 -2.43 -7.34 5.06
C GLY A 20 -3.58 -6.53 4.51
N ARG A 21 -4.78 -6.77 5.06
CA ARG A 21 -5.96 -5.98 4.78
C ARG A 21 -5.73 -4.53 5.20
N ILE A 22 -5.95 -3.61 4.27
CA ILE A 22 -6.01 -2.18 4.58
C ILE A 22 -7.25 -1.95 5.44
N PRO A 23 -7.14 -1.35 6.64
CA PRO A 23 -8.28 -1.13 7.50
C PRO A 23 -9.36 -0.29 6.81
N GLU A 24 -10.61 -0.72 6.90
CA GLU A 24 -11.72 -0.08 6.18
C GLU A 24 -11.91 1.39 6.56
N TRP A 25 -11.65 1.75 7.83
CA TRP A 25 -11.75 3.14 8.29
C TRP A 25 -10.88 4.11 7.47
N THR A 26 -9.77 3.64 6.89
CA THR A 26 -8.89 4.48 6.05
C THR A 26 -9.54 4.94 4.76
N ALA A 27 -10.59 4.26 4.30
CA ALA A 27 -11.39 4.67 3.15
C ALA A 27 -12.11 6.00 3.41
N TYR A 28 -12.44 6.30 4.67
CA TYR A 28 -13.31 7.44 5.04
C TYR A 28 -12.55 8.63 5.64
N VAL A 29 -11.22 8.60 5.65
CA VAL A 29 -10.41 9.65 6.29
C VAL A 29 -10.15 10.80 5.31
N GLY A 30 -10.63 11.98 5.67
CA GLY A 30 -10.35 13.24 4.97
C GLY A 30 -11.13 13.44 3.66
N GLN A 31 -11.48 12.35 2.97
CA GLN A 31 -12.34 12.34 1.79
C GLN A 31 -13.04 10.99 1.68
N GLU A 32 -14.19 10.94 1.00
CA GLU A 32 -14.84 9.69 0.64
C GLU A 32 -13.92 8.86 -0.26
N TRP A 33 -14.02 7.53 -0.13
CA TRP A 33 -13.23 6.64 -0.97
C TRP A 33 -13.78 6.59 -2.39
N ASP A 34 -12.88 6.70 -3.35
CA ASP A 34 -13.12 6.41 -4.76
C ASP A 34 -11.92 5.63 -5.31
N THR A 35 -12.07 5.12 -6.53
CA THR A 35 -11.02 4.53 -7.34
C THR A 35 -9.75 5.40 -7.39
N TYR A 36 -8.60 4.73 -7.48
CA TYR A 36 -7.28 5.38 -7.49
C TYR A 36 -7.13 6.50 -8.55
N HIS A 37 -7.80 6.36 -9.70
CA HIS A 37 -7.76 7.35 -10.77
C HIS A 37 -8.51 8.65 -10.43
N VAL A 38 -9.50 8.58 -9.53
CA VAL A 38 -10.32 9.72 -9.10
C VAL A 38 -9.77 10.34 -7.82
N ALA A 39 -9.46 9.52 -6.81
CA ALA A 39 -9.00 9.97 -5.50
C ALA A 39 -7.63 9.37 -5.12
N PRO A 40 -6.53 9.69 -5.85
CA PRO A 40 -5.22 9.06 -5.63
C PRO A 40 -4.63 9.35 -4.24
N TRP A 41 -5.08 10.44 -3.61
CA TRP A 41 -4.61 10.90 -2.31
C TRP A 41 -5.50 10.47 -1.14
N ASN A 42 -6.57 9.71 -1.38
CA ASN A 42 -7.32 9.08 -0.31
C ASN A 42 -6.38 8.15 0.46
N LEU A 43 -6.47 8.16 1.81
CA LEU A 43 -5.54 7.43 2.66
C LEU A 43 -5.48 5.93 2.31
N TYR A 44 -6.63 5.33 2.01
CA TYR A 44 -6.71 3.95 1.54
C TYR A 44 -5.87 3.74 0.27
N ASN A 45 -6.05 4.59 -0.73
CA ASN A 45 -5.39 4.50 -2.03
C ASN A 45 -3.88 4.75 -1.93
N VAL A 46 -3.45 5.63 -1.03
CA VAL A 46 -2.03 5.84 -0.72
C VAL A 46 -1.40 4.58 -0.12
N ILE A 47 -2.05 3.97 0.88
CA ILE A 47 -1.56 2.74 1.51
C ILE A 47 -1.51 1.60 0.47
N TRP A 48 -2.57 1.46 -0.33
CA TRP A 48 -2.65 0.47 -1.41
C TRP A 48 -1.52 0.64 -2.43
N ARG A 49 -1.22 1.88 -2.83
CA ARG A 49 -0.16 2.18 -3.79
C ARG A 49 1.21 1.81 -3.22
N ILE A 50 1.46 2.08 -1.94
CA ILE A 50 2.71 1.70 -1.26
C ILE A 50 2.84 0.17 -1.21
N GLN A 51 1.77 -0.55 -0.82
CA GLN A 51 1.78 -2.02 -0.81
C GLN A 51 2.10 -2.61 -2.20
N ASN A 52 1.47 -2.09 -3.27
CA ASN A 52 1.73 -2.55 -4.63
C ASN A 52 3.15 -2.23 -5.11
N TRP A 53 3.68 -1.05 -4.77
CA TRP A 53 5.03 -0.66 -5.18
C TRP A 53 6.11 -1.57 -4.57
N ILE A 54 5.93 -1.94 -3.30
CA ILE A 54 6.82 -2.87 -2.59
C ILE A 54 6.70 -4.26 -3.20
N ARG A 55 5.47 -4.78 -3.36
CA ARG A 55 5.23 -6.11 -3.96
C ARG A 55 5.81 -6.24 -5.36
N GLY A 56 5.60 -5.24 -6.22
CA GLY A 56 6.14 -5.22 -7.58
C GLY A 56 7.63 -4.87 -7.67
N GLY A 57 8.32 -4.73 -6.53
CA GLY A 57 9.77 -4.55 -6.47
C GLY A 57 10.50 -5.66 -5.72
N VAL A 58 9.81 -6.68 -5.23
CA VAL A 58 10.44 -7.89 -4.68
C VAL A 58 10.93 -8.75 -5.86
N ASP A 59 12.18 -9.20 -5.76
CA ASP A 59 12.87 -10.12 -6.70
C ASP A 59 13.17 -11.43 -5.95
#